data_AF-A0ABD2WJH3-F1
#
_entry.id   AF-A0ABD2WJH3-F1
#
_cell.length_a   1.000
_cell.length_b   1.000
_cell.length_c   1.000
_cell.angle_alpha   90.00
_cell.angle_beta   90.00
_cell.angle_gamma   90.00
#
_symmetry.space_group_name_H-M   'P 1'
#
loop_
_entity.id
_entity.type
_entity.pdbx_description
1 polymer ?
#
loop_
_entity_poly.entity_id
_entity_poly.type
_entity_poly.pdbx_seq_one_letter_code
_entity_poly.pdbx_strand_id
1 'polypeptide(L)'
;MQGGKVEKGYLSEADKILKRLARQWLSLPQRASAELIFLPPSQGGGGLIPLADLYDVFTVAHAYRILYCADAAVSNLAKMLLGKTVTERTQRQATNTDMAAYLSSDPRMPRSSARTSFWAQVRASVARLRKKLGLKWRWCSDQETFHLDCGEGAAFSVSPGQKHQAAAMLRKCLVKHYAGSLLAKKDQGKSFEVLRKSKLSNHFLRSGRNTRFCGWRFIHRARLNVLPVNSTLRWLTGADKRCRRCGAPSETLPRGDSCGVTVYYS
;
A
#
# COMPACT_ATOMS: atom_id res chain seq x y z
N MET A 1 -2.31 27.56 2.13
CA MET A 1 -1.05 26.82 1.90
C MET A 1 -0.97 26.44 0.42
N GLN A 2 -0.20 27.18 -0.37
CA GLN A 2 0.18 26.71 -1.71
C GLN A 2 1.05 25.46 -1.52
N GLY A 3 0.51 24.29 -1.85
CA GLY A 3 1.28 23.05 -1.77
C GLY A 3 2.40 23.10 -2.80
N GLY A 4 3.66 23.19 -2.33
CA GLY A 4 4.82 23.10 -3.20
C GLY A 4 4.71 21.85 -4.07
N LYS A 5 4.95 22.00 -5.37
CA LYS A 5 4.94 20.89 -6.31
C LYS A 5 6.13 19.98 -5.98
N VAL A 6 5.89 18.96 -5.15
CA VAL A 6 6.91 17.97 -4.84
C VAL A 6 7.03 17.02 -6.02
N GLU A 7 8.21 16.95 -6.62
CA GLU A 7 8.46 15.98 -7.68
C GLU A 7 8.47 14.57 -7.11
N LYS A 8 7.70 13.69 -7.74
CA LYS A 8 7.56 12.30 -7.31
C LYS A 8 8.88 11.52 -7.36
N GLY A 9 9.84 11.96 -8.19
CA GLY A 9 11.18 11.38 -8.27
C GLY A 9 11.88 11.39 -6.90
N TYR A 10 11.93 12.55 -6.24
CA TYR A 10 12.53 12.68 -4.90
C TYR A 10 11.85 11.80 -3.86
N LEU A 11 10.51 11.68 -3.90
CA LEU A 11 9.78 10.78 -3.01
C LEU A 11 10.13 9.31 -3.23
N SER A 12 10.39 8.94 -4.49
CA SER A 12 10.75 7.56 -4.85
C SER A 12 12.18 7.23 -4.41
N GLU A 13 13.11 8.19 -4.46
CA GLU A 13 14.44 8.02 -3.88
C GLU A 13 14.41 7.96 -2.36
N ALA A 14 13.62 8.83 -1.71
CA ALA A 14 13.39 8.78 -0.27
C ALA A 14 12.82 7.40 0.16
N ASP A 15 11.87 6.86 -0.60
CA ASP A 15 11.31 5.53 -0.35
C ASP A 15 12.37 4.41 -0.38
N LYS A 16 13.38 4.48 -1.26
CA LYS A 16 14.47 3.51 -1.30
C LYS A 16 15.31 3.58 -0.02
N ILE A 17 15.64 4.80 0.43
CA ILE A 17 16.43 5.03 1.64
C ILE A 17 15.65 4.56 2.88
N LEU A 18 14.39 4.99 3.03
CA LEU A 18 13.53 4.62 4.14
C LEU A 18 13.31 3.10 4.20
N LYS A 19 13.07 2.45 3.06
CA LYS A 19 12.94 1.00 2.98
C LYS A 19 14.22 0.29 3.43
N ARG A 20 15.40 0.79 3.04
CA ARG A 20 16.69 0.21 3.45
C ARG A 20 16.89 0.34 4.96
N LEU A 21 16.68 1.52 5.52
CA LEU A 21 16.80 1.78 6.96
C LEU A 21 15.79 0.94 7.76
N ALA A 22 14.54 0.87 7.30
CA ALA A 22 13.52 0.05 7.94
C ALA A 22 13.87 -1.44 7.92
N ARG A 23 14.47 -1.96 6.84
CA ARG A 23 14.98 -3.34 6.80
C ARG A 23 16.06 -3.58 7.83
N GLN A 24 17.01 -2.65 7.96
CA GLN A 24 18.08 -2.74 8.95
C GLN A 24 17.52 -2.72 10.37
N TRP A 25 16.61 -1.78 10.66
CA TRP A 25 15.94 -1.66 11.95
C TRP A 25 15.18 -2.94 12.32
N LEU A 26 14.42 -3.52 11.38
CA LEU A 26 13.70 -4.78 11.57
C LEU A 26 14.61 -6.04 11.44
N SER A 27 15.92 -5.85 11.29
CA SER A 27 16.90 -6.92 11.08
C SER A 27 16.55 -7.86 9.92
N LEU A 28 15.88 -7.39 8.87
CA LEU A 28 15.40 -8.23 7.76
C LEU A 28 16.51 -8.54 6.74
N PRO A 29 16.67 -9.81 6.31
CA PRO A 29 17.61 -10.16 5.23
C PRO A 29 17.11 -9.65 3.86
N GLN A 30 17.99 -9.67 2.85
CA GLN A 30 17.66 -9.25 1.49
C GLN A 30 16.43 -9.98 0.93
N ARG A 31 16.33 -11.30 1.15
CA ARG A 31 15.19 -12.13 0.72
C ARG A 31 13.85 -11.77 1.35
N ALA A 32 13.82 -11.01 2.45
CA ALA A 32 12.58 -10.66 3.12
C ALA A 32 11.68 -9.80 2.23
N SER A 33 10.38 -10.04 2.31
CA SER A 33 9.35 -9.26 1.64
C SER A 33 9.37 -7.79 2.11
N ALA A 34 9.27 -6.85 1.18
CA ALA A 34 9.23 -5.42 1.51
C ALA A 34 7.88 -5.01 2.10
N GLU A 35 6.83 -5.74 1.72
CA GLU A 35 5.43 -5.49 2.01
C GLU A 35 5.18 -5.53 3.53
N LEU A 36 5.95 -6.32 4.28
CA LEU A 36 5.92 -6.30 5.74
C LEU A 36 6.17 -4.89 6.30
N ILE A 37 7.07 -4.11 5.69
CA ILE A 37 7.40 -2.75 6.14
C ILE A 37 6.20 -1.81 5.94
N PHE A 38 5.43 -2.02 4.88
CA PHE A 38 4.33 -1.17 4.46
C PHE A 38 3.04 -1.44 5.24
N LEU A 39 2.90 -2.62 5.85
CA LEU A 39 1.74 -2.97 6.66
C LEU A 39 1.75 -2.26 8.02
N PRO A 40 0.59 -1.91 8.59
CA PRO A 40 0.55 -1.28 9.90
C PRO A 40 1.00 -2.24 11.02
N PRO A 41 1.50 -1.72 12.15
CA PRO A 41 1.86 -2.55 13.32
C PRO A 41 0.73 -3.45 13.80
N SER A 42 -0.53 -3.01 13.69
CA SER A 42 -1.71 -3.81 14.05
C SER A 42 -1.89 -5.08 13.21
N GLN A 43 -1.29 -5.13 12.02
CA GLN A 43 -1.25 -6.32 11.16
C GLN A 43 0.12 -6.99 11.15
N GLY A 44 1.08 -6.48 11.94
CA GLY A 44 2.41 -7.06 12.00
C GLY A 44 3.50 -6.33 11.24
N GLY A 45 3.23 -5.17 10.63
CA GLY A 45 4.22 -4.48 9.82
C GLY A 45 4.86 -3.25 10.46
N GLY A 46 5.65 -2.53 9.66
CA GLY A 46 6.36 -1.31 10.07
C GLY A 46 5.55 -0.01 9.98
N GLY A 47 4.43 0.00 9.27
CA GLY A 47 3.55 1.16 9.08
C GLY A 47 4.05 2.20 8.09
N LEU A 48 5.11 1.91 7.33
CA LEU A 48 5.76 2.85 6.45
C LEU A 48 5.27 2.68 5.01
N ILE A 49 4.08 3.18 4.70
CA ILE A 49 3.56 3.19 3.33
C ILE A 49 4.50 4.03 2.44
N PRO A 50 4.85 3.58 1.21
CA PRO A 50 5.66 4.37 0.29
C PRO A 50 5.11 5.78 0.07
N LEU A 51 5.97 6.79 0.25
CA LEU A 51 5.67 8.21 0.08
C LEU A 51 5.19 8.51 -1.34
N ALA A 52 5.77 7.85 -2.34
CA ALA A 52 5.35 7.97 -3.73
C ALA A 52 3.89 7.53 -3.97
N ASP A 53 3.40 6.56 -3.19
CA ASP A 53 2.01 6.12 -3.24
C ASP A 53 1.10 7.01 -2.39
N LEU A 54 1.58 7.49 -1.23
CA LEU A 54 0.86 8.48 -0.42
C LEU A 54 0.63 9.79 -1.17
N TYR A 55 1.61 10.23 -1.96
CA TYR A 55 1.48 11.39 -2.85
C TYR A 55 0.31 11.23 -3.83
N ASP A 56 0.20 10.07 -4.47
CA ASP A 56 -0.91 9.80 -5.40
C ASP A 56 -2.25 9.78 -4.63
N VAL A 57 -2.29 9.15 -3.46
CA VAL A 57 -3.49 9.10 -2.61
C VAL A 57 -3.95 10.49 -2.21
N PHE A 58 -3.03 11.35 -1.75
CA PHE A 58 -3.35 12.71 -1.34
C PHE A 58 -3.73 13.58 -2.53
N THR A 59 -3.10 13.41 -3.70
CA THR A 59 -3.48 14.11 -4.93
C THR A 59 -4.92 13.79 -5.31
N VAL A 60 -5.32 12.51 -5.30
CA VAL A 60 -6.68 12.08 -5.62
C VAL A 60 -7.68 12.56 -4.57
N ALA A 61 -7.37 12.40 -3.27
CA ALA A 61 -8.25 12.84 -2.20
C ALA A 61 -8.43 14.37 -2.19
N HIS A 62 -7.37 15.12 -2.50
CA HIS A 62 -7.43 16.57 -2.62
C HIS A 62 -8.31 17.00 -3.80
N ALA A 63 -8.15 16.36 -4.96
CA ALA A 63 -9.02 16.60 -6.12
C ALA A 63 -10.49 16.36 -5.80
N TYR A 64 -10.80 15.26 -5.09
CA TYR A 64 -12.16 14.97 -4.65
C TYR A 64 -12.70 16.04 -3.69
N ARG A 65 -11.88 16.52 -2.75
CA ARG A 65 -12.27 17.60 -1.82
C ARG A 65 -12.49 18.94 -2.52
N ILE A 66 -11.71 19.26 -3.55
CA ILE A 66 -11.88 20.49 -4.33
C ILE A 66 -13.20 20.46 -5.12
N LEU A 67 -13.54 19.32 -5.76
CA LEU A 67 -14.80 19.16 -6.51
C LEU A 67 -16.06 19.31 -5.65
N TYR A 68 -15.92 19.05 -4.35
CA TYR A 68 -16.99 19.17 -3.36
C TYR A 68 -16.58 20.12 -2.24
N CYS A 69 -15.89 21.20 -2.56
CA CYS A 69 -15.60 22.24 -1.58
C CYS A 69 -16.92 22.81 -1.02
N ALA A 70 -16.92 23.29 0.22
CA ALA A 70 -18.09 23.98 0.77
C ALA A 70 -18.33 25.32 0.07
N ASP A 71 -17.26 25.95 -0.41
CA ASP A 71 -17.32 27.15 -1.24
C ASP A 71 -17.78 26.79 -2.66
N ALA A 72 -18.96 27.30 -3.03
CA ALA A 72 -19.57 27.07 -4.33
C ALA A 72 -18.74 27.64 -5.49
N ALA A 73 -18.07 28.79 -5.30
CA ALA A 73 -17.24 29.39 -6.34
C ALA A 73 -16.04 28.49 -6.66
N VAL A 74 -15.38 27.97 -5.63
CA VAL A 74 -14.25 27.04 -5.79
C VAL A 74 -14.69 25.72 -6.43
N SER A 75 -15.80 25.14 -5.95
CA SER A 75 -16.36 23.90 -6.50
C SER A 75 -16.76 24.06 -7.98
N ASN A 76 -17.45 25.14 -8.33
CA ASN A 76 -17.87 25.42 -9.70
C ASN A 76 -16.68 25.68 -10.62
N LEU A 77 -15.70 26.47 -10.17
CA LEU A 77 -14.46 26.70 -10.91
C LEU A 77 -13.71 25.38 -11.16
N ALA A 78 -13.63 24.51 -10.15
CA ALA A 78 -12.97 23.21 -10.29
C ALA A 78 -13.66 22.31 -11.33
N LYS A 79 -15.00 22.22 -11.28
CA LYS A 79 -15.81 21.48 -12.27
C LYS A 79 -15.66 22.06 -13.67
N MET A 80 -15.67 23.39 -13.80
CA MET A 80 -15.48 24.08 -15.07
C MET A 80 -14.08 23.84 -15.64
N LEU A 81 -13.02 23.94 -14.84
CA LEU A 81 -11.65 23.66 -15.27
C LEU A 81 -11.45 22.20 -15.66
N LEU A 82 -12.09 21.26 -14.95
CA LEU A 82 -12.11 19.86 -15.32
C LEU A 82 -12.81 19.66 -16.67
N GLY A 83 -14.02 20.22 -16.82
CA GLY A 83 -14.78 20.17 -18.07
C GLY A 83 -13.98 20.73 -19.24
N LYS A 84 -13.37 21.91 -19.08
CA LYS A 84 -12.48 22.52 -20.09
C LYS A 84 -11.31 21.62 -20.45
N THR A 85 -10.65 21.03 -19.45
CA THR A 85 -9.53 20.08 -19.68
C THR A 85 -9.98 18.85 -20.48
N VAL A 86 -11.21 18.36 -20.26
CA VAL A 86 -11.76 17.21 -21.00
C VAL A 86 -12.21 17.63 -22.40
N THR A 87 -12.89 18.77 -22.55
CA THR A 87 -13.34 19.31 -23.84
C THR A 87 -12.16 19.56 -24.77
N GLU A 88 -11.10 20.21 -24.29
CA GLU A 88 -9.86 20.46 -25.04
C GLU A 88 -9.20 19.16 -25.53
N ARG A 89 -9.43 18.03 -24.85
CA ARG A 89 -8.79 16.74 -25.18
C ARG A 89 -9.62 15.89 -26.09
N THR A 90 -10.92 15.83 -25.83
CA THR A 90 -11.86 15.04 -26.61
C THR A 90 -12.34 15.79 -27.86
N GLN A 91 -12.02 17.10 -27.97
CA GLN A 91 -12.46 17.99 -29.07
C GLN A 91 -13.99 18.03 -29.22
N ARG A 92 -14.71 17.79 -28.12
CA ARG A 92 -16.18 17.82 -28.02
C ARG A 92 -16.61 18.26 -26.63
N GLN A 93 -17.84 18.75 -26.49
CA GLN A 93 -18.39 19.15 -25.19
C GLN A 93 -18.32 17.99 -24.20
N ALA A 94 -17.63 18.19 -23.08
CA ALA A 94 -17.45 17.17 -22.05
C ALA A 94 -18.74 16.96 -21.25
N THR A 95 -19.23 15.73 -21.23
CA THR A 95 -20.31 15.30 -20.32
C THR A 95 -19.73 14.90 -18.95
N ASN A 96 -20.57 14.81 -17.92
CA ASN A 96 -20.12 14.37 -16.59
C ASN A 96 -19.60 12.92 -16.60
N THR A 97 -20.13 12.06 -17.48
CA THR A 97 -19.61 10.70 -17.68
C THR A 97 -18.22 10.73 -18.33
N ASP A 98 -17.97 11.64 -19.28
CA ASP A 98 -16.64 11.84 -19.85
C ASP A 98 -15.64 12.34 -18.81
N MET A 99 -16.06 13.25 -17.93
CA MET A 99 -15.22 13.71 -16.82
C MET A 99 -14.85 12.56 -15.88
N ALA A 100 -15.79 11.68 -15.56
CA ALA A 100 -15.54 10.50 -14.73
C ALA A 100 -14.60 9.49 -15.43
N ALA A 101 -14.80 9.22 -16.72
CA ALA A 101 -13.94 8.33 -17.50
C ALA A 101 -12.51 8.91 -17.66
N TYR A 102 -12.41 10.22 -17.86
CA TYR A 102 -11.14 10.93 -17.91
C TYR A 102 -10.38 10.80 -16.58
N LEU A 103 -11.02 11.09 -15.44
CA LEU A 103 -10.42 10.98 -14.11
C LEU A 103 -10.06 9.53 -13.76
N SER A 104 -10.82 8.55 -14.23
CA SER A 104 -10.53 7.11 -14.11
C SER A 104 -9.33 6.63 -14.93
N SER A 105 -8.72 7.52 -15.71
CA SER A 105 -7.68 7.19 -16.67
C SER A 105 -8.14 6.07 -17.62
N ASP A 106 -9.35 6.16 -18.16
CA ASP A 106 -9.86 5.22 -19.15
C ASP A 106 -8.93 5.19 -20.40
N PRO A 107 -8.55 4.00 -20.91
CA PRO A 107 -7.77 3.87 -22.13
C PRO A 107 -8.41 4.52 -23.37
N ARG A 108 -9.74 4.61 -23.41
CA ARG A 108 -10.51 5.24 -24.50
C ARG A 108 -10.30 6.75 -24.56
N MET A 109 -9.84 7.36 -23.47
CA MET A 109 -9.61 8.79 -23.41
C MET A 109 -8.22 9.16 -23.96
N PRO A 110 -8.11 10.19 -24.82
CA PRO A 110 -6.85 10.59 -25.44
C PRO A 110 -5.68 10.72 -24.45
N ARG A 111 -4.49 10.24 -24.84
CA ARG A 111 -3.26 10.39 -24.05
C ARG A 111 -2.76 11.84 -24.17
N SER A 112 -2.09 12.32 -23.12
CA SER A 112 -1.69 13.73 -23.02
C SER A 112 -0.50 14.04 -23.94
N SER A 113 -0.58 15.11 -24.74
CA SER A 113 0.56 15.68 -25.49
C SER A 113 0.95 17.11 -25.07
N ALA A 114 0.20 17.80 -24.19
CA ALA A 114 0.49 19.19 -23.77
C ALA A 114 0.15 19.51 -22.29
N ARG A 115 0.68 20.67 -21.79
CA ARG A 115 0.75 21.29 -20.43
C ARG A 115 0.26 20.44 -19.23
N THR A 116 1.13 20.32 -18.22
CA THR A 116 0.83 19.69 -16.93
C THR A 116 -0.24 20.46 -16.16
N SER A 117 -1.52 20.17 -16.38
CA SER A 117 -2.61 20.68 -15.53
C SER A 117 -2.74 19.86 -14.25
N PHE A 118 -3.36 20.44 -13.22
CA PHE A 118 -3.70 19.71 -11.99
C PHE A 118 -4.52 18.44 -12.31
N TRP A 119 -5.52 18.53 -13.19
CA TRP A 119 -6.33 17.39 -13.61
C TRP A 119 -5.55 16.34 -14.42
N ALA A 120 -4.51 16.73 -15.15
CA ALA A 120 -3.58 15.80 -15.78
C ALA A 120 -2.79 15.01 -14.73
N GLN A 121 -2.31 15.69 -13.68
CA GLN A 121 -1.62 15.08 -12.55
C GLN A 121 -2.53 14.14 -11.76
N VAL A 122 -3.80 14.51 -11.53
CA VAL A 122 -4.80 13.65 -10.90
C VAL A 122 -5.01 12.39 -11.73
N ARG A 123 -5.25 12.51 -13.05
CA ARG A 123 -5.38 11.35 -13.95
C ARG A 123 -4.16 10.43 -13.90
N ALA A 124 -2.95 11.00 -13.92
CA ALA A 124 -1.71 10.21 -13.82
C ALA A 124 -1.60 9.48 -12.47
N SER A 125 -2.04 10.12 -11.38
CA SER A 125 -2.08 9.50 -10.04
C SER A 125 -3.11 8.38 -9.97
N VAL A 126 -4.29 8.58 -10.54
CA VAL A 126 -5.32 7.53 -10.66
C VAL A 126 -4.81 6.37 -11.51
N ALA A 127 -4.14 6.61 -12.64
CA ALA A 127 -3.59 5.56 -13.49
C ALA A 127 -2.62 4.63 -12.73
N ARG A 128 -1.78 5.20 -11.86
CA ARG A 128 -0.83 4.44 -11.02
C ARG A 128 -1.54 3.68 -9.92
N LEU A 129 -2.48 4.32 -9.22
CA LEU A 129 -3.26 3.68 -8.16
C LEU A 129 -4.22 2.61 -8.69
N ARG A 130 -4.76 2.77 -9.90
CA ARG A 130 -5.69 1.82 -10.52
C ARG A 130 -5.11 0.41 -10.63
N LYS A 131 -3.81 0.29 -10.96
CA LYS A 131 -3.12 -1.02 -11.02
C LYS A 131 -3.07 -1.74 -9.67
N LYS A 132 -3.06 -1.00 -8.56
CA LYS A 132 -2.95 -1.54 -7.19
C LYS A 132 -4.31 -1.71 -6.53
N LEU A 133 -5.21 -0.74 -6.73
CA LEU A 133 -6.45 -0.58 -5.97
C LEU A 133 -7.71 -0.85 -6.79
N GLY A 134 -7.63 -0.95 -8.12
CA GLY A 134 -8.82 -0.93 -8.97
C GLY A 134 -9.58 0.41 -8.91
N LEU A 135 -8.88 1.50 -8.56
CA LEU A 135 -9.47 2.83 -8.40
C LEU A 135 -10.16 3.32 -9.69
N LYS A 136 -11.42 3.74 -9.55
CA LYS A 136 -12.22 4.35 -10.61
C LYS A 136 -13.11 5.46 -10.07
N TRP A 137 -13.36 6.46 -10.90
CA TRP A 137 -14.36 7.50 -10.68
C TRP A 137 -15.62 7.12 -11.44
N ARG A 138 -16.76 7.12 -10.75
CA ARG A 138 -18.06 6.81 -11.34
C ARG A 138 -18.96 8.01 -11.22
N TRP A 139 -19.62 8.39 -12.31
CA TRP A 139 -20.71 9.36 -12.26
C TRP A 139 -22.00 8.66 -11.85
N CYS A 140 -22.70 9.16 -10.83
CA CYS A 140 -24.02 8.73 -10.44
C CYS A 140 -25.03 9.77 -10.95
N SER A 141 -25.86 9.38 -11.92
CA SER A 141 -26.90 10.23 -12.51
C SER A 141 -27.92 10.68 -11.47
N ASP A 142 -28.35 9.76 -10.61
CA ASP A 142 -29.49 9.96 -9.70
C ASP A 142 -29.19 11.02 -8.63
N GLN A 143 -27.93 11.12 -8.22
CA GLN A 143 -27.47 12.10 -7.23
C GLN A 143 -26.67 13.24 -7.86
N GLU A 144 -26.48 13.24 -9.18
CA GLU A 144 -25.61 14.16 -9.92
C GLU A 144 -24.22 14.34 -9.29
N THR A 145 -23.61 13.23 -8.86
CA THR A 145 -22.32 13.26 -8.16
C THR A 145 -21.34 12.19 -8.65
N PHE A 146 -20.06 12.56 -8.65
CA PHE A 146 -18.92 11.65 -8.72
C PHE A 146 -18.73 10.85 -7.42
N HIS A 147 -18.65 9.54 -7.57
CA HIS A 147 -18.24 8.57 -6.58
C HIS A 147 -16.81 8.09 -6.86
N LEU A 148 -16.04 7.90 -5.78
CA LEU A 148 -14.71 7.32 -5.85
C LEU A 148 -14.78 5.85 -5.41
N ASP A 149 -14.67 4.94 -6.36
CA ASP A 149 -14.79 3.50 -6.12
C ASP A 149 -13.40 2.83 -6.11
N CYS A 150 -13.19 1.91 -5.16
CA CYS A 150 -11.96 1.16 -4.98
C CYS A 150 -12.23 -0.32 -4.70
N GLY A 151 -11.33 -1.17 -5.16
CA GLY A 151 -11.40 -2.63 -5.04
C GLY A 151 -12.24 -3.27 -6.14
N GLU A 152 -12.08 -4.59 -6.29
CA GLU A 152 -12.96 -5.41 -7.13
C GLU A 152 -14.41 -5.23 -6.67
N GLY A 153 -15.31 -5.03 -7.63
CA GLY A 153 -16.75 -4.81 -7.36
C GLY A 153 -17.09 -3.51 -6.63
N ALA A 154 -16.20 -2.50 -6.58
CA ALA A 154 -16.42 -1.27 -5.82
C ALA A 154 -16.64 -1.51 -4.31
N ALA A 155 -15.88 -2.46 -3.74
CA ALA A 155 -15.93 -2.81 -2.31
C ALA A 155 -15.82 -1.62 -1.35
N PHE A 156 -15.21 -0.51 -1.80
CA PHE A 156 -15.27 0.77 -1.12
C PHE A 156 -15.71 1.85 -2.10
N SER A 157 -16.76 2.60 -1.75
CA SER A 157 -17.20 3.79 -2.48
C SER A 157 -17.21 4.98 -1.52
N VAL A 158 -16.74 6.14 -2.00
CA VAL A 158 -16.81 7.40 -1.24
C VAL A 158 -17.73 8.34 -1.99
N SER A 159 -18.77 8.80 -1.28
CA SER A 159 -19.69 9.84 -1.73
C SER A 159 -19.24 11.23 -1.26
N PRO A 160 -19.83 12.32 -1.77
CA PRO A 160 -19.42 13.68 -1.42
C PRO A 160 -19.53 14.01 0.07
N GLY A 161 -20.53 13.46 0.76
CA GLY A 161 -20.69 13.61 2.23
C GLY A 161 -19.51 13.01 3.00
N GLN A 162 -18.84 12.00 2.44
CA GLN A 162 -17.69 11.32 3.03
C GLN A 162 -16.36 11.81 2.45
N LYS A 163 -16.31 12.95 1.76
CA LYS A 163 -15.09 13.49 1.12
C LYS A 163 -13.86 13.59 2.04
N HIS A 164 -14.07 13.83 3.34
CA HIS A 164 -12.99 13.90 4.33
C HIS A 164 -12.33 12.53 4.58
N GLN A 165 -13.04 11.42 4.32
CA GLN A 165 -12.58 10.05 4.50
C GLN A 165 -11.83 9.51 3.28
N ALA A 166 -11.85 10.19 2.13
CA ALA A 166 -11.25 9.71 0.88
C ALA A 166 -9.78 9.24 1.06
N ALA A 167 -8.95 10.06 1.71
CA ALA A 167 -7.54 9.70 1.97
C ALA A 167 -7.39 8.51 2.95
N ALA A 168 -8.26 8.41 3.95
CA ALA A 168 -8.24 7.29 4.90
C ALA A 168 -8.66 5.97 4.23
N MET A 169 -9.71 6.01 3.42
CA MET A 169 -10.20 4.87 2.64
C MET A 169 -9.15 4.40 1.63
N LEU A 170 -8.58 5.31 0.83
CA LEU A 170 -7.53 4.96 -0.14
C LEU A 170 -6.30 4.34 0.51
N ARG A 171 -5.85 4.87 1.67
CA ARG A 171 -4.77 4.26 2.45
C ARG A 171 -5.15 2.85 2.93
N LYS A 172 -6.39 2.64 3.38
CA LYS A 172 -6.89 1.31 3.79
C LYS A 172 -6.87 0.32 2.62
N CYS A 173 -7.28 0.73 1.43
CA CYS A 173 -7.20 -0.08 0.22
C CYS A 173 -5.75 -0.41 -0.14
N LEU A 174 -4.83 0.54 -0.02
CA LEU A 174 -3.42 0.33 -0.30
C LEU A 174 -2.77 -0.65 0.68
N VAL A 175 -3.10 -0.55 1.97
CA VAL A 175 -2.72 -1.55 2.98
C VAL A 175 -3.28 -2.93 2.63
N LYS A 176 -4.55 -3.02 2.18
CA LYS A 176 -5.15 -4.29 1.74
C LYS A 176 -4.39 -4.88 0.55
N HIS A 177 -3.99 -4.05 -0.41
CA HIS A 177 -3.17 -4.47 -1.56
C HIS A 177 -1.83 -5.06 -1.12
N TYR A 178 -1.06 -4.37 -0.27
CA TYR A 178 0.22 -4.91 0.22
C TYR A 178 0.04 -6.18 1.06
N ALA A 179 -1.04 -6.26 1.85
CA ALA A 179 -1.33 -7.44 2.62
C ALA A 179 -1.61 -8.64 1.71
N GLY A 180 -2.42 -8.45 0.65
CA GLY A 180 -2.68 -9.47 -0.36
C GLY A 180 -1.41 -9.88 -1.10
N SER A 181 -0.59 -8.91 -1.50
CA SER A 181 0.69 -9.16 -2.17
C SER A 181 1.67 -9.96 -1.31
N LEU A 182 1.74 -9.69 0.00
CA LEU A 182 2.53 -10.48 0.94
C LEU A 182 1.99 -11.91 1.11
N LEU A 183 0.68 -12.06 1.26
CA LEU A 183 0.03 -13.36 1.44
C LEU A 183 0.15 -14.25 0.19
N ALA A 184 0.16 -13.66 -1.00
CA ALA A 184 0.36 -14.39 -2.25
C ALA A 184 1.76 -15.04 -2.36
N LYS A 185 2.74 -14.65 -1.52
CA LYS A 185 4.08 -15.26 -1.53
C LYS A 185 4.03 -16.65 -0.89
N LYS A 186 4.35 -17.69 -1.67
CA LYS A 186 4.24 -19.12 -1.29
C LYS A 186 4.86 -19.49 0.06
N ASP A 187 6.02 -18.93 0.40
CA ASP A 187 6.76 -19.25 1.62
C ASP A 187 6.49 -18.24 2.75
N GLN A 188 6.82 -16.97 2.51
CA GLN A 188 6.71 -15.91 3.51
C GLN A 188 5.26 -15.58 3.84
N GLY A 189 4.35 -15.67 2.86
CA GLY A 189 2.93 -15.38 3.02
C GLY A 189 2.23 -16.36 3.96
N LYS A 190 2.52 -17.66 3.84
CA LYS A 190 1.95 -18.70 4.72
C LYS A 190 2.28 -18.47 6.19
N SER A 191 3.55 -18.17 6.47
CA SER A 191 4.01 -17.91 7.84
C SER A 191 3.40 -16.63 8.40
N PHE A 192 3.32 -15.60 7.56
CA PHE A 192 2.71 -14.33 7.93
C PHE A 192 1.19 -14.45 8.16
N GLU A 193 0.48 -15.29 7.41
CA GLU A 193 -0.96 -15.46 7.50
C GLU A 193 -1.40 -15.90 8.91
N VAL A 194 -0.70 -16.87 9.48
CA VAL A 194 -0.98 -17.39 10.84
C VAL A 194 -0.82 -16.28 11.88
N LEU A 195 0.26 -15.51 11.78
CA LEU A 195 0.61 -14.47 12.75
C LEU A 195 -0.28 -13.23 12.63
N ARG A 196 -0.74 -12.92 11.42
CA ARG A 196 -1.62 -11.76 11.20
C ARG A 196 -2.99 -11.93 11.86
N LYS A 197 -3.47 -13.17 12.04
CA LYS A 197 -4.77 -13.48 12.65
C LYS A 197 -4.83 -13.15 14.15
N SER A 198 -3.69 -13.18 14.85
CA SER A 198 -3.63 -12.89 16.28
C SER A 198 -3.15 -11.47 16.57
N LYS A 199 -3.96 -10.68 17.30
CA LYS A 199 -3.57 -9.35 17.77
C LYS A 199 -2.42 -9.42 18.79
N LEU A 200 -2.38 -10.46 19.61
CA LEU A 200 -1.34 -10.68 20.64
C LEU A 200 0.05 -10.81 19.99
N SER A 201 0.12 -11.46 18.83
CA SER A 201 1.36 -11.61 18.05
C SER A 201 1.94 -10.30 17.49
N ASN A 202 1.24 -9.17 17.66
CA ASN A 202 1.62 -7.86 17.12
C ASN A 202 1.82 -6.79 18.21
N HIS A 203 1.50 -7.08 19.47
CA HIS A 203 1.44 -6.07 20.54
C HIS A 203 2.80 -5.38 20.80
N PHE A 204 3.89 -6.14 20.70
CA PHE A 204 5.25 -5.65 20.94
C PHE A 204 5.73 -4.64 19.89
N LEU A 205 5.12 -4.60 18.70
CA LEU A 205 5.57 -3.74 17.60
C LEU A 205 5.38 -2.25 17.88
N ARG A 206 4.42 -1.90 18.75
CA ARG A 206 4.16 -0.51 19.14
C ARG A 206 4.86 -0.10 20.42
N SER A 207 4.98 -1.03 21.36
CA SER A 207 5.38 -0.72 22.73
C SER A 207 6.73 -1.32 23.15
N GLY A 208 7.25 -2.29 22.38
CA GLY A 208 8.42 -3.09 22.76
C GLY A 208 8.19 -4.03 23.95
N ARG A 209 7.02 -3.99 24.59
CA ARG A 209 6.70 -4.82 25.76
C ARG A 209 6.73 -6.30 25.39
N ASN A 210 7.18 -7.12 26.34
CA ASN A 210 7.35 -8.58 26.19
C ASN A 210 8.25 -8.97 25.00
N THR A 211 9.24 -8.12 24.65
CA THR A 211 10.26 -8.45 23.67
C THR A 211 11.63 -8.00 24.17
N ARG A 212 12.54 -8.96 24.34
CA ARG A 212 13.95 -8.65 24.64
C ARG A 212 14.63 -8.08 23.40
N PHE A 213 15.63 -7.22 23.60
CA PHE A 213 16.40 -6.64 22.49
C PHE A 213 17.01 -7.70 21.56
N CYS A 214 17.54 -8.79 22.13
CA CYS A 214 18.05 -9.92 21.34
C CYS A 214 16.96 -10.61 20.52
N GLY A 215 15.72 -10.64 21.02
CA GLY A 215 14.55 -11.17 20.32
C GLY A 215 14.24 -10.37 19.05
N TRP A 216 14.28 -9.04 19.12
CA TRP A 216 13.97 -8.15 17.99
C TRP A 216 14.71 -8.53 16.69
N ARG A 217 15.97 -8.96 16.82
CA ARG A 217 16.82 -9.40 15.70
C ARG A 217 16.27 -10.62 14.93
N PHE A 218 15.49 -11.47 15.60
CA PHE A 218 14.97 -12.72 15.05
C PHE A 218 13.48 -12.67 14.78
N ILE A 219 12.71 -11.91 15.55
CA ILE A 219 11.25 -11.92 15.49
C ILE A 219 10.74 -11.63 14.07
N HIS A 220 11.13 -10.52 13.44
CA HIS A 220 10.62 -10.20 12.11
C HIS A 220 11.05 -11.21 11.03
N ARG A 221 12.22 -11.84 11.21
CA ARG A 221 12.68 -12.92 10.34
C ARG A 221 11.81 -14.17 10.51
N ALA A 222 11.51 -14.55 11.75
CA ALA A 222 10.65 -15.69 12.06
C ALA A 222 9.28 -15.52 11.42
N ARG A 223 8.74 -14.30 11.46
CA ARG A 223 7.41 -13.98 10.95
C ARG A 223 7.27 -14.08 9.43
N LEU A 224 8.39 -14.06 8.71
CA LEU A 224 8.45 -14.28 7.26
C LEU A 224 9.09 -15.62 6.90
N ASN A 225 9.41 -16.49 7.88
CA ASN A 225 10.17 -17.72 7.66
C ASN A 225 11.54 -17.50 6.99
N VAL A 226 12.21 -16.39 7.32
CA VAL A 226 13.52 -16.01 6.78
C VAL A 226 14.65 -16.07 7.81
N LEU A 227 14.48 -16.86 8.86
CA LEU A 227 15.55 -17.12 9.83
C LEU A 227 16.73 -17.83 9.18
N PRO A 228 17.97 -17.59 9.61
CA PRO A 228 19.16 -18.20 9.02
C PRO A 228 19.35 -19.64 9.54
N VAL A 229 18.38 -20.52 9.28
CA VAL A 229 18.41 -21.96 9.57
C VAL A 229 18.35 -22.76 8.26
N ASN A 230 19.01 -23.91 8.24
CA ASN A 230 19.19 -24.78 7.06
C ASN A 230 17.86 -25.22 6.44
N SER A 231 16.84 -25.48 7.27
CA SER A 231 15.49 -25.83 6.80
C SER A 231 14.81 -24.74 5.97
N THR A 232 15.20 -23.47 6.14
CA THR A 232 14.62 -22.35 5.38
C THR A 232 15.35 -22.09 4.06
N LEU A 233 16.48 -22.74 3.79
CA LEU A 233 17.26 -22.61 2.54
C LEU A 233 16.61 -23.42 1.40
N ARG A 234 15.31 -23.27 1.17
CA ARG A 234 14.54 -24.12 0.23
C ARG A 234 14.88 -23.89 -1.24
N TRP A 235 15.47 -22.75 -1.58
CA TRP A 235 15.91 -22.42 -2.94
C TRP A 235 17.28 -23.01 -3.31
N LEU A 236 18.03 -23.54 -2.33
CA LEU A 236 19.34 -24.13 -2.57
C LEU A 236 19.17 -25.65 -2.61
N THR A 237 19.02 -26.19 -3.83
CA THR A 237 18.90 -27.62 -4.10
C THR A 237 20.15 -28.34 -3.60
N GLY A 238 20.00 -29.45 -2.88
CA GLY A 238 21.12 -30.21 -2.31
C GLY A 238 21.79 -29.59 -1.08
N ALA A 239 21.31 -28.45 -0.58
CA ALA A 239 21.83 -27.87 0.65
C ALA A 239 21.51 -28.73 1.87
N ASP A 240 22.50 -28.92 2.75
CA ASP A 240 22.33 -29.65 4.01
C ASP A 240 21.15 -29.06 4.79
N LYS A 241 20.22 -29.93 5.19
CA LYS A 241 19.04 -29.58 6.00
C LYS A 241 19.24 -29.93 7.46
N ARG A 242 20.32 -30.64 7.81
CA ARG A 242 20.56 -31.10 9.16
C ARG A 242 20.77 -29.96 10.12
N CYS A 243 20.46 -30.23 11.39
CA CYS A 243 20.73 -29.30 12.46
C CYS A 243 22.23 -29.15 12.68
N ARG A 244 22.72 -27.91 12.63
CA ARG A 244 24.14 -27.56 12.88
C ARG A 244 24.63 -27.90 14.30
N ARG A 245 23.71 -28.13 15.24
CA ARG A 245 24.04 -28.39 16.65
C ARG A 245 23.94 -29.87 17.02
N CYS A 246 22.87 -30.54 16.61
CA CYS A 246 22.57 -31.92 17.01
C CYS A 246 22.61 -32.94 15.85
N GLY A 247 22.86 -32.51 14.62
CA GLY A 247 22.90 -33.41 13.45
C GLY A 247 21.55 -33.99 13.01
N ALA A 248 20.46 -33.67 13.72
CA ALA A 248 19.09 -34.09 13.38
C ALA A 248 18.77 -33.80 11.90
N PRO A 249 17.97 -34.64 11.22
CA PRO A 249 17.79 -34.59 9.76
C PRO A 249 17.23 -33.27 9.22
N SER A 250 16.52 -32.49 10.06
CA SER A 250 15.98 -31.18 9.69
C SER A 250 16.19 -30.15 10.80
N GLU A 251 16.84 -29.03 10.49
CA GLU A 251 17.03 -27.89 11.40
C GLU A 251 15.71 -27.11 11.54
N THR A 252 14.82 -27.52 12.42
CA THR A 252 13.56 -26.83 12.68
C THR A 252 13.71 -25.69 13.69
N LEU A 253 12.75 -24.77 13.68
CA LEU A 253 12.52 -23.87 14.82
C LEU A 253 11.89 -24.69 15.95
N PRO A 254 12.10 -24.33 17.24
CA PRO A 254 11.51 -25.06 18.35
C PRO A 254 9.98 -24.93 18.31
N ARG A 255 9.31 -25.91 17.70
CA ARG A 255 8.17 -26.54 18.38
C ARG A 255 8.80 -27.46 19.41
N GLY A 256 8.19 -27.57 20.59
CA GLY A 256 8.69 -28.44 21.67
C GLY A 256 9.28 -29.72 21.10
N ASP A 257 10.47 -30.03 21.60
CA ASP A 257 11.26 -31.22 21.36
C ASP A 257 12.44 -31.07 20.37
N SER A 258 13.62 -31.10 21.00
CA SER A 258 14.90 -31.65 20.55
C SER A 258 15.98 -30.79 19.87
N CYS A 259 15.85 -29.47 19.65
CA CYS A 259 17.06 -28.66 19.41
C CYS A 259 16.87 -27.16 19.76
N GLY A 260 17.29 -26.80 20.98
CA GLY A 260 16.98 -25.52 21.62
C GLY A 260 17.76 -24.30 21.12
N VAL A 261 17.01 -23.29 20.67
CA VAL A 261 17.17 -21.88 21.06
C VAL A 261 15.81 -21.42 21.56
N THR A 262 15.62 -21.42 22.87
CA THR A 262 14.34 -21.11 23.50
C THR A 262 14.02 -19.63 23.31
N VAL A 263 13.12 -19.30 22.38
CA VAL A 263 12.44 -18.01 22.36
C VAL A 263 11.09 -18.23 23.02
N TYR A 264 11.06 -18.17 24.35
CA TYR A 264 9.80 -18.08 25.08
C TYR A 264 9.10 -16.78 24.65
N TYR A 265 7.91 -16.92 24.07
CA TYR A 265 6.92 -15.86 24.09
C TYR A 265 5.95 -16.19 25.22
N SER A 266 6.14 -15.52 26.35
CA SER A 266 5.14 -15.28 27.38
C SER A 266 4.83 -13.79 27.43
#